data_AF-A0A4Y8LQU9-F1
#
_entry.id   AF-A0A4Y8LQU9-F1
#
_cell.length_a   1.000
_cell.length_b   1.000
_cell.length_c   1.000
_cell.angle_alpha   90.00
_cell.angle_beta   90.00
_cell.angle_gamma   90.00
#
_symmetry.space_group_name_H-M   'P 1'
#
loop_
_entity.id
_entity.type
_entity.pdbx_description
1 polymer ?
#
loop_
_entity_poly.entity_id
_entity_poly.type
_entity_poly.pdbx_seq_one_letter_code
_entity_poly.pdbx_strand_id
1 'polypeptide(L)'
;MEILINELSLDGSFRNLEEFYDSLRSVLKIQKLMEKSNASFLKHQELYTFKVTKELNLHDAFRDRRTRTNNEIRRFKQLLNSLMSDPSFWHEDQRHNSKDQYLCEFTSNTSGYSLAEACERSKIVMSFSNARFAKEILEVNKNGCTFDLINIQNFTTFSELLYEENVIGARVYCNHRFEGTNLSFAYLEEGYDFSILEESEEKAFISTFKMFNEMNWDAIMRSDGLDFKKYQPAKKDNWFLGTPYSSKQIYKFRTSQKFRCFGYREGDTFIVLRFETDHSISDNG
;
A
#
# COMPACT_ATOMS: atom_id res chain seq x y z
N MET A 1 12.41 2.13 -9.54
CA MET A 1 11.36 1.12 -9.87
C MET A 1 10.43 1.73 -10.90
N GLU A 2 10.24 1.10 -12.06
CA GLU A 2 9.39 1.64 -13.13
C GLU A 2 8.05 0.91 -13.13
N ILE A 3 6.95 1.63 -12.88
CA ILE A 3 5.59 1.07 -12.81
C ILE A 3 4.80 1.51 -14.04
N LEU A 4 4.23 0.56 -14.77
CA LEU A 4 3.49 0.86 -15.99
C LEU A 4 2.02 1.11 -15.66
N ILE A 5 1.45 2.23 -16.10
CA ILE A 5 0.00 2.43 -16.04
C ILE A 5 -0.66 1.50 -17.05
N ASN A 6 -1.53 0.61 -16.57
CA ASN A 6 -2.24 -0.35 -17.40
C ASN A 6 -3.45 0.29 -18.09
N GLU A 7 -3.28 0.76 -19.32
CA GLU A 7 -4.34 1.38 -20.12
C GLU A 7 -5.52 0.45 -20.42
N LEU A 8 -5.30 -0.88 -20.45
CA LEU A 8 -6.36 -1.86 -20.69
C LEU A 8 -7.36 -1.93 -19.52
N SER A 9 -6.99 -1.43 -18.34
CA SER A 9 -7.90 -1.30 -17.19
C SER A 9 -8.90 -0.14 -17.32
N LEU A 10 -8.75 0.72 -18.32
CA LEU A 10 -9.77 1.72 -18.65
C LEU A 10 -10.83 1.13 -19.58
N ASP A 11 -10.42 0.55 -20.71
CA ASP A 11 -11.17 -0.05 -21.85
C ASP A 11 -12.71 -0.19 -21.73
N GLY A 12 -13.41 0.92 -21.50
CA GLY A 12 -14.85 0.96 -21.25
C GLY A 12 -15.34 0.19 -20.02
N SER A 13 -14.46 -0.09 -19.07
CA SER A 13 -14.67 -0.98 -17.92
C SER A 13 -15.56 -0.39 -16.82
N PHE A 14 -15.71 0.94 -16.78
CA PHE A 14 -16.53 1.63 -15.78
C PHE A 14 -17.95 1.87 -16.29
N ARG A 15 -18.96 1.68 -15.43
CA ARG A 15 -20.37 1.90 -15.80
C ARG A 15 -20.67 3.37 -15.99
N ASN A 16 -20.02 4.22 -15.20
CA ASN A 16 -20.17 5.67 -15.22
C ASN A 16 -18.90 6.35 -14.66
N LEU A 17 -18.85 7.67 -14.76
CA LEU A 17 -17.70 8.44 -14.30
C LEU A 17 -17.54 8.49 -12.77
N GLU A 18 -18.60 8.30 -11.98
CA GLU A 18 -18.49 8.30 -10.52
C GLU A 18 -17.69 7.07 -10.05
N GLU A 19 -17.99 5.88 -10.61
CA GLU A 19 -17.24 4.65 -10.34
C GLU A 19 -15.75 4.80 -10.73
N PHE A 20 -15.48 5.47 -11.86
CA PHE A 20 -14.11 5.79 -12.26
C PHE A 20 -13.44 6.75 -11.25
N TYR A 21 -14.10 7.82 -10.84
CA TYR A 21 -13.55 8.77 -9.88
C TYR A 21 -13.28 8.15 -8.50
N ASP A 22 -14.12 7.21 -8.06
CA ASP A 22 -13.88 6.44 -6.84
C ASP A 22 -12.60 5.62 -6.93
N SER A 23 -12.31 5.01 -8.08
CA SER A 23 -11.08 4.24 -8.30
C SER A 23 -9.80 5.10 -8.18
N LEU A 24 -9.88 6.40 -8.47
CA LEU A 24 -8.74 7.32 -8.40
C LEU A 24 -8.28 7.58 -6.96
N ARG A 25 -9.13 7.35 -5.96
CA ARG A 25 -8.76 7.47 -4.53
C ARG A 25 -7.58 6.58 -4.18
N SER A 26 -7.55 5.38 -4.73
CA SER A 26 -6.45 4.43 -4.55
C SER A 26 -5.17 4.92 -5.23
N VAL A 27 -5.29 5.43 -6.46
CA VAL A 27 -4.16 5.96 -7.23
C VAL A 27 -3.49 7.15 -6.52
N LEU A 28 -4.28 8.04 -5.90
CA LEU A 28 -3.78 9.14 -5.07
C LEU A 28 -2.84 8.66 -3.96
N LYS A 29 -3.29 7.65 -3.21
CA LYS A 29 -2.54 7.13 -2.08
C LYS A 29 -1.26 6.45 -2.55
N ILE A 30 -1.33 5.72 -3.67
CA ILE A 30 -0.16 5.10 -4.32
C ILE A 30 0.87 6.16 -4.70
N GLN A 31 0.47 7.24 -5.38
CA GLN A 31 1.41 8.31 -5.75
C GLN A 31 2.10 8.93 -4.54
N LYS A 32 1.36 9.24 -3.48
CA LYS A 32 1.95 9.83 -2.26
C LYS A 32 3.02 8.91 -1.64
N LEU A 33 2.84 7.60 -1.78
CA LEU A 33 3.87 6.63 -1.37
C LEU A 33 5.01 6.58 -2.37
N MET A 34 4.70 6.67 -3.67
CA MET A 34 5.70 6.76 -4.72
C MET A 34 6.65 7.94 -4.51
N GLU A 35 6.17 9.13 -4.14
CA GLU A 35 7.02 10.30 -3.84
C GLU A 35 8.06 10.05 -2.73
N LYS A 36 7.85 9.03 -1.89
CA LYS A 36 8.78 8.62 -0.82
C LYS A 36 9.69 7.46 -1.22
N SER A 37 9.51 6.93 -2.42
CA SER A 37 10.29 5.84 -3.01
C SER A 37 10.90 6.33 -4.33
N ASN A 38 12.01 5.81 -4.80
CA ASN A 38 12.50 6.16 -6.15
C ASN A 38 11.71 5.41 -7.24
N ALA A 39 10.38 5.39 -7.12
CA ALA A 39 9.45 4.77 -8.05
C ALA A 39 8.86 5.82 -9.00
N SER A 40 8.73 5.47 -10.28
CA SER A 40 8.16 6.32 -11.31
C SER A 40 7.05 5.61 -12.06
N PHE A 41 6.09 6.38 -12.55
CA PHE A 41 5.11 5.87 -13.51
C PHE A 41 5.63 6.04 -14.93
N LEU A 42 5.32 5.07 -15.78
CA LEU A 42 5.46 5.16 -17.23
C LEU A 42 4.11 4.86 -17.87
N LYS A 43 3.80 5.51 -18.99
CA LYS A 43 2.46 5.46 -19.61
C LYS A 43 2.51 5.26 -21.12
N HIS A 44 1.41 4.69 -21.62
CA HIS A 44 1.15 4.60 -23.05
C HIS A 44 0.92 6.02 -23.63
N GLN A 45 1.48 6.33 -24.80
CA GLN A 45 1.34 7.65 -25.43
C GLN A 45 -0.14 8.03 -25.67
N GLU A 46 -0.92 7.06 -26.13
CA GLU A 46 -2.36 7.19 -26.36
C GLU A 46 -3.25 7.06 -25.11
N LEU A 47 -2.72 7.03 -23.87
CA LEU A 47 -3.52 6.77 -22.66
C LEU A 47 -4.82 7.63 -22.57
N TYR A 48 -4.78 8.87 -23.06
CA TYR A 48 -5.94 9.78 -23.08
C TYR A 48 -7.09 9.35 -23.98
N THR A 49 -6.82 8.55 -25.00
CA THR A 49 -7.82 8.11 -26.00
C THR A 49 -8.55 6.85 -25.54
N PHE A 50 -8.04 6.15 -24.53
CA PHE A 50 -8.67 4.95 -23.98
C PHE A 50 -10.03 5.29 -23.37
N LYS A 51 -11.01 4.43 -23.68
CA LYS A 51 -12.37 4.52 -23.14
C LYS A 51 -12.35 4.27 -21.64
N VAL A 52 -12.95 5.16 -20.86
CA VAL A 52 -13.21 4.95 -19.42
C VAL A 52 -14.56 4.25 -19.25
N THR A 53 -15.56 4.76 -19.96
CA THR A 53 -16.89 4.14 -20.07
C THR A 53 -17.12 3.76 -21.53
N LYS A 54 -18.22 3.07 -21.83
CA LYS A 54 -18.56 2.72 -23.23
C LYS A 54 -18.60 3.92 -24.17
N GLU A 55 -18.98 5.09 -23.65
CA GLU A 55 -19.18 6.32 -24.43
C GLU A 55 -18.06 7.35 -24.29
N LEU A 56 -17.41 7.41 -23.13
CA LEU A 56 -16.47 8.48 -22.79
C LEU A 56 -15.04 7.95 -22.66
N ASN A 57 -14.10 8.62 -23.30
CA ASN A 57 -12.66 8.39 -23.09
C ASN A 57 -12.13 9.14 -21.87
N LEU A 58 -10.87 8.87 -21.54
CA LEU A 58 -10.20 9.49 -20.41
C LEU A 58 -10.16 11.01 -20.56
N HIS A 59 -9.83 11.52 -21.75
CA HIS A 59 -9.85 12.96 -22.03
C HIS A 59 -11.23 13.62 -21.80
N ASP A 60 -12.33 12.94 -22.14
CA ASP A 60 -13.69 13.43 -21.89
C ASP A 60 -13.99 13.45 -20.38
N ALA A 61 -13.57 12.42 -19.65
CA ALA A 61 -13.69 12.37 -18.19
C ALA A 61 -13.00 13.55 -17.49
N PHE A 62 -11.90 14.06 -18.05
CA PHE A 62 -11.21 15.26 -17.57
C PHE A 62 -11.96 16.57 -17.86
N ARG A 63 -12.80 16.60 -18.91
CA ARG A 63 -13.56 17.79 -19.32
C ARG A 63 -14.93 17.88 -18.67
N ASP A 64 -15.35 16.86 -17.93
CA ASP A 64 -16.63 16.83 -17.24
C ASP A 64 -16.81 18.06 -16.33
N ARG A 65 -17.96 18.74 -16.46
CA ARG A 65 -18.27 19.95 -15.68
C ARG A 65 -18.48 19.65 -14.19
N ARG A 66 -18.87 18.43 -13.81
CA ARG A 66 -18.99 17.98 -12.41
C ARG A 66 -17.67 18.11 -11.66
N THR A 67 -16.55 18.05 -12.37
CA THR A 67 -15.20 18.28 -11.81
C THR A 67 -15.01 19.68 -11.23
N ARG A 68 -15.84 20.67 -11.63
CA ARG A 68 -15.73 22.07 -11.21
C ARG A 68 -16.38 22.34 -9.86
N THR A 69 -17.36 21.53 -9.47
CA THR A 69 -18.17 21.73 -8.25
C THR A 69 -17.81 20.76 -7.12
N ASN A 70 -17.11 19.66 -7.42
CA ASN A 70 -16.66 18.69 -6.43
C ASN A 70 -15.16 18.86 -6.12
N ASN A 71 -14.84 19.21 -4.87
CA ASN A 71 -13.46 19.42 -4.40
C ASN A 71 -12.58 18.18 -4.56
N GLU A 72 -13.12 16.97 -4.39
CA GLU A 72 -12.39 15.72 -4.57
C GLU A 72 -12.05 15.51 -6.03
N ILE A 73 -13.03 15.64 -6.94
CA ILE A 73 -12.82 15.53 -8.39
C ILE A 73 -11.83 16.58 -8.91
N ARG A 74 -11.83 17.80 -8.34
CA ARG A 74 -10.82 18.82 -8.65
C ARG A 74 -9.42 18.40 -8.23
N ARG A 75 -9.25 17.85 -7.02
CA ARG A 75 -7.96 17.30 -6.54
C ARG A 75 -7.53 16.12 -7.41
N PHE A 76 -8.45 15.25 -7.81
CA PHE A 76 -8.17 14.17 -8.75
C PHE A 76 -7.71 14.68 -10.10
N LYS A 77 -8.33 15.73 -10.64
CA LYS A 77 -7.89 16.33 -11.90
C LYS A 77 -6.51 16.97 -11.79
N GLN A 78 -6.21 17.66 -10.69
CA GLN A 78 -4.87 18.20 -10.43
C GLN A 78 -3.83 17.08 -10.31
N LEU A 79 -4.19 15.99 -9.62
CA LEU A 79 -3.34 14.82 -9.48
C LEU A 79 -3.14 14.10 -10.79
N LEU A 80 -4.20 13.78 -11.50
CA LEU A 80 -4.09 13.19 -12.82
C LEU A 80 -3.30 14.11 -13.74
N ASN A 81 -3.43 15.43 -13.64
CA ASN A 81 -2.52 16.33 -14.34
C ASN A 81 -1.07 16.20 -13.86
N SER A 82 -0.79 16.02 -12.57
CA SER A 82 0.57 15.83 -12.03
C SER A 82 1.18 14.47 -12.39
N LEU A 83 0.39 13.39 -12.30
CA LEU A 83 0.69 12.05 -12.81
C LEU A 83 0.89 12.05 -14.32
N MET A 84 0.48 13.12 -15.01
CA MET A 84 0.56 13.20 -16.45
C MET A 84 1.50 14.30 -16.96
N SER A 85 1.96 15.20 -16.09
CA SER A 85 3.04 16.15 -16.36
C SER A 85 4.36 15.53 -15.91
N ASP A 86 5.20 15.16 -16.88
CA ASP A 86 6.47 14.45 -16.71
C ASP A 86 6.38 13.16 -15.87
N PRO A 87 5.64 12.17 -16.41
CA PRO A 87 6.28 10.87 -16.58
C PRO A 87 6.53 10.57 -18.05
N SER A 88 7.70 10.00 -18.32
CA SER A 88 8.11 9.58 -19.66
C SER A 88 7.12 8.58 -20.24
N PHE A 89 6.81 8.76 -21.53
CA PHE A 89 6.12 7.72 -22.28
C PHE A 89 7.08 6.54 -22.38
N TRP A 90 6.64 5.34 -22.04
CA TRP A 90 7.52 4.17 -22.19
C TRP A 90 7.93 3.96 -23.66
N HIS A 91 7.21 4.55 -24.61
CA HIS A 91 7.52 4.53 -26.05
C HIS A 91 8.86 5.23 -26.37
N GLU A 92 9.31 6.18 -25.54
CA GLU A 92 10.58 6.88 -25.71
C GLU A 92 11.79 5.96 -25.47
N ASP A 93 11.63 4.94 -24.62
CA ASP A 93 12.62 3.90 -24.30
C ASP A 93 11.97 2.51 -24.37
N GLN A 94 11.23 2.21 -25.43
CA GLN A 94 10.47 0.96 -25.51
C GLN A 94 11.39 -0.27 -25.38
N ARG A 95 11.09 -1.15 -24.41
CA ARG A 95 11.88 -2.37 -24.17
C ARG A 95 11.27 -3.63 -24.76
N HIS A 96 9.95 -3.72 -24.85
CA HIS A 96 9.33 -4.87 -25.52
C HIS A 96 9.62 -4.84 -27.02
N ASN A 97 9.92 -6.01 -27.57
CA ASN A 97 10.20 -6.18 -28.98
C ASN A 97 8.92 -6.50 -29.76
N SER A 98 8.56 -5.68 -30.75
CA SER A 98 7.36 -5.90 -31.57
C SER A 98 7.38 -7.19 -32.41
N LYS A 99 8.51 -7.89 -32.49
CA LYS A 99 8.62 -9.23 -33.12
C LYS A 99 8.22 -10.37 -32.18
N ASP A 100 8.29 -10.15 -30.86
CA ASP A 100 7.85 -11.12 -29.87
C ASP A 100 6.32 -11.10 -29.75
N GLN A 101 5.75 -12.22 -29.35
CA GLN A 101 4.31 -12.34 -29.07
C GLN A 101 4.10 -12.35 -27.56
N TYR A 102 3.56 -11.25 -27.05
CA TYR A 102 3.06 -11.08 -25.70
C TYR A 102 1.55 -11.30 -25.75
N LEU A 103 1.07 -12.43 -25.24
CA LEU A 103 -0.33 -12.82 -25.23
C LEU A 103 -0.87 -12.70 -23.80
N CYS A 104 -2.03 -12.05 -23.64
CA CYS A 104 -2.76 -12.03 -22.38
C CYS A 104 -4.27 -12.07 -22.64
N GLU A 105 -5.06 -12.36 -21.60
CA GLU A 105 -6.52 -12.48 -21.72
C GLU A 105 -7.24 -11.13 -21.97
N PHE A 106 -6.51 -10.00 -21.89
CA PHE A 106 -7.08 -8.66 -21.90
C PHE A 106 -7.05 -7.95 -23.25
N THR A 107 -6.32 -8.46 -24.24
CA THR A 107 -6.26 -7.84 -25.56
C THR A 107 -5.91 -8.86 -26.63
N SER A 108 -6.36 -8.61 -27.88
CA SER A 108 -5.92 -9.36 -29.06
C SER A 108 -4.57 -8.89 -29.59
N ASN A 109 -4.06 -7.75 -29.10
CA ASN A 109 -2.75 -7.24 -29.51
C ASN A 109 -1.65 -8.16 -28.98
N THR A 110 -0.63 -8.40 -29.80
CA THR A 110 0.52 -9.24 -29.43
C THR A 110 1.71 -8.44 -28.93
N SER A 111 1.68 -7.11 -29.02
CA SER A 111 2.70 -6.17 -28.54
C SER A 111 2.11 -4.75 -28.52
N GLY A 112 2.87 -3.76 -28.03
CA GLY A 112 2.46 -2.35 -28.09
C GLY A 112 1.45 -1.95 -27.01
N TYR A 113 1.47 -2.63 -25.86
CA TYR A 113 0.62 -2.31 -24.72
C TYR A 113 1.42 -2.45 -23.41
N SER A 114 0.98 -1.80 -22.34
CA SER A 114 1.74 -1.68 -21.09
C SER A 114 2.09 -3.00 -20.43
N LEU A 115 1.22 -4.01 -20.46
CA LEU A 115 1.53 -5.32 -19.86
C LEU A 115 2.68 -6.02 -20.61
N ALA A 116 2.74 -5.90 -21.94
CA ALA A 116 3.87 -6.39 -22.72
C ALA A 116 5.16 -5.64 -22.35
N GLU A 117 5.09 -4.31 -22.21
CA GLU A 117 6.23 -3.49 -21.80
C GLU A 117 6.70 -3.81 -20.37
N ALA A 118 5.78 -4.10 -19.45
CA ALA A 118 6.10 -4.44 -18.07
C ALA A 118 6.89 -5.75 -17.95
N CYS A 119 6.70 -6.70 -18.87
CA CYS A 119 7.45 -7.96 -18.92
C CYS A 119 8.96 -7.74 -19.04
N GLU A 120 9.38 -6.67 -19.73
CA GLU A 120 10.78 -6.32 -19.96
C GLU A 120 11.32 -5.27 -18.98
N ARG A 121 10.53 -4.92 -17.96
CA ARG A 121 10.88 -3.93 -16.93
C ARG A 121 10.78 -4.54 -15.54
N SER A 122 10.27 -3.78 -14.57
CA SER A 122 10.12 -4.22 -13.19
C SER A 122 9.02 -5.26 -12.98
N LYS A 123 8.29 -5.68 -14.02
CA LYS A 123 7.13 -6.60 -13.94
C LYS A 123 6.03 -6.11 -13.00
N ILE A 124 5.87 -4.80 -12.89
CA ILE A 124 4.90 -4.15 -12.02
C ILE A 124 4.04 -3.21 -12.86
N VAL A 125 2.73 -3.32 -12.68
CA VAL A 125 1.73 -2.48 -13.34
C VAL A 125 0.76 -1.89 -12.33
N MET A 126 0.18 -0.75 -12.66
CA MET A 126 -0.92 -0.15 -11.89
C MET A 126 -2.19 -0.17 -12.74
N SER A 127 -3.20 -0.89 -12.27
CA SER A 127 -4.52 -0.94 -12.91
C SER A 127 -5.52 -0.11 -12.12
N PHE A 128 -6.40 0.61 -12.83
CA PHE A 128 -7.56 1.21 -12.20
C PHE A 128 -8.47 0.11 -11.65
N SER A 129 -9.03 0.31 -10.46
CA SER A 129 -9.80 -0.71 -9.75
C SER A 129 -11.08 -1.07 -10.52
N ASN A 130 -11.12 -2.26 -11.11
CA ASN A 130 -12.29 -2.84 -11.75
C ASN A 130 -12.25 -4.38 -11.67
N ALA A 131 -13.37 -5.04 -11.94
CA ALA A 131 -13.50 -6.49 -11.82
C ALA A 131 -12.61 -7.28 -12.81
N ARG A 132 -12.33 -6.72 -13.99
CA ARG A 132 -11.51 -7.37 -15.03
C ARG A 132 -10.05 -7.52 -14.60
N PHE A 133 -9.55 -6.58 -13.79
CA PHE A 133 -8.17 -6.55 -13.30
C PHE A 133 -8.07 -6.79 -11.80
N ALA A 134 -9.03 -7.48 -11.18
CA ALA A 134 -9.07 -7.67 -9.72
C ALA A 134 -7.96 -8.59 -9.16
N LYS A 135 -7.26 -9.34 -10.01
CA LYS A 135 -6.16 -10.23 -9.61
C LYS A 135 -4.92 -9.39 -9.27
N GLU A 136 -4.24 -9.72 -8.18
CA GLU A 136 -2.96 -9.10 -7.79
C GLU A 136 -1.80 -9.52 -8.70
N ILE A 137 -1.94 -10.66 -9.40
CA ILE A 137 -1.00 -11.14 -10.40
C ILE A 137 -1.72 -11.25 -11.75
N LEU A 138 -1.11 -10.66 -12.78
CA LEU A 138 -1.56 -10.78 -14.17
C LEU A 138 -0.54 -11.58 -14.96
N GLU A 139 -1.01 -12.58 -15.69
CA GLU A 139 -0.16 -13.44 -16.51
C GLU A 139 -0.06 -12.91 -17.94
N VAL A 140 1.17 -12.87 -18.46
CA VAL A 140 1.47 -12.58 -19.86
C VAL A 140 2.34 -13.70 -20.41
N ASN A 141 1.91 -14.33 -21.50
CA ASN A 141 2.71 -15.33 -22.19
C ASN A 141 3.56 -14.67 -23.27
N LYS A 142 4.88 -14.64 -23.10
CA LYS A 142 5.85 -14.18 -24.09
C LYS A 142 6.46 -15.37 -24.81
N ASN A 143 6.16 -15.53 -26.09
CA ASN A 143 6.74 -16.58 -26.96
C ASN A 143 6.66 -18.01 -26.35
N GLY A 144 5.58 -18.33 -25.64
CA GLY A 144 5.40 -19.63 -24.97
C GLY A 144 5.82 -19.66 -23.50
N CYS A 145 6.54 -18.64 -22.99
CA CYS A 145 6.93 -18.53 -21.59
C CYS A 145 5.98 -17.61 -20.83
N THR A 146 5.44 -18.07 -19.70
CA THR A 146 4.57 -17.25 -18.84
C THR A 146 5.38 -16.34 -17.92
N PHE A 147 4.96 -15.07 -17.83
CA PHE A 147 5.49 -14.05 -16.95
C PHE A 147 4.38 -13.54 -16.03
N ASP A 148 4.69 -13.46 -14.75
CA ASP A 148 3.80 -12.90 -13.74
C ASP A 148 4.12 -11.42 -13.55
N LEU A 149 3.08 -10.60 -13.64
CA LEU A 149 3.14 -9.16 -13.39
C LEU A 149 2.39 -8.84 -12.10
N ILE A 150 3.04 -8.11 -11.20
CA ILE A 150 2.41 -7.60 -9.99
C ILE A 150 1.49 -6.44 -10.38
N ASN A 151 0.21 -6.57 -10.06
CA ASN A 151 -0.82 -5.60 -10.36
C ASN A 151 -1.25 -4.84 -9.12
N ILE A 152 -0.79 -3.61 -9.03
CA ILE A 152 -1.11 -2.68 -7.97
C ILE A 152 -2.45 -2.01 -8.30
N GLN A 153 -3.44 -2.17 -7.43
CA GLN A 153 -4.72 -1.46 -7.55
C GLN A 153 -5.03 -0.56 -6.36
N ASN A 154 -4.35 -0.81 -5.24
CA ASN A 154 -4.62 -0.13 -4.00
C ASN A 154 -3.31 0.09 -3.23
N PHE A 155 -3.41 0.94 -2.23
CA PHE A 155 -2.30 1.35 -1.40
C PHE A 155 -1.71 0.20 -0.59
N THR A 156 -2.55 -0.72 -0.10
CA THR A 156 -2.12 -1.85 0.73
C THR A 156 -1.17 -2.74 -0.05
N THR A 157 -1.57 -3.22 -1.23
CA THR A 157 -0.75 -4.06 -2.10
C THR A 157 0.55 -3.35 -2.49
N PHE A 158 0.49 -2.03 -2.77
CA PHE A 158 1.70 -1.28 -3.10
C PHE A 158 2.67 -1.14 -1.92
N SER A 159 2.15 -0.83 -0.72
CA SER A 159 2.96 -0.69 0.48
C SER A 159 3.64 -2.01 0.86
N GLU A 160 2.95 -3.13 0.67
CA GLU A 160 3.50 -4.47 0.88
C GLU A 160 4.66 -4.72 -0.08
N LEU A 161 4.44 -4.50 -1.38
CA LEU A 161 5.48 -4.65 -2.39
C LEU A 161 6.73 -3.83 -2.09
N LEU A 162 6.57 -2.53 -1.77
CA LEU A 162 7.71 -1.67 -1.46
C LEU A 162 8.46 -2.12 -0.20
N TYR A 163 7.75 -2.69 0.77
CA TYR A 163 8.37 -3.21 1.98
C TYR A 163 9.13 -4.52 1.70
N GLU A 164 8.52 -5.45 0.97
CA GLU A 164 9.15 -6.72 0.58
C GLU A 164 10.40 -6.52 -0.30
N GLU A 165 10.36 -5.54 -1.19
CA GLU A 165 11.49 -5.14 -2.03
C GLU A 165 12.53 -4.25 -1.31
N ASN A 166 12.39 -4.05 0.01
CA ASN A 166 13.26 -3.21 0.84
C ASN A 166 13.40 -1.75 0.33
N VAL A 167 12.41 -1.26 -0.41
CA VAL A 167 12.38 0.13 -0.90
C VAL A 167 11.97 1.09 0.22
N ILE A 168 11.12 0.64 1.14
CA ILE A 168 10.73 1.37 2.35
C ILE A 168 11.01 0.51 3.60
N GLY A 169 11.43 1.14 4.70
CA GLY A 169 11.60 0.45 5.99
C GLY A 169 10.28 0.23 6.74
N ALA A 170 10.29 -0.67 7.72
CA ALA A 170 9.12 -1.07 8.50
C ALA A 170 8.35 0.09 9.15
N ARG A 171 9.05 1.13 9.62
CA ARG A 171 8.42 2.32 10.20
C ARG A 171 7.56 3.06 9.19
N VAL A 172 8.05 3.24 7.97
CA VAL A 172 7.29 3.88 6.89
C VAL A 172 6.14 2.99 6.48
N TYR A 173 6.39 1.68 6.31
CA TYR A 173 5.36 0.69 6.02
C TYR A 173 4.22 0.72 7.04
N CYS A 174 4.50 0.59 8.34
CA CYS A 174 3.47 0.52 9.39
C CYS A 174 2.66 1.81 9.53
N ASN A 175 3.30 2.98 9.48
CA ASN A 175 2.59 4.27 9.56
C ASN A 175 1.53 4.42 8.47
N HIS A 176 1.80 3.83 7.31
CA HIS A 176 0.95 3.89 6.14
C HIS A 176 -0.08 2.76 6.14
N ARG A 177 0.37 1.50 6.30
CA ARG A 177 -0.45 0.29 6.26
C ARG A 177 -1.58 0.28 7.29
N PHE A 178 -1.34 0.91 8.44
CA PHE A 178 -2.27 0.95 9.57
C PHE A 178 -2.90 2.34 9.76
N GLU A 179 -2.71 3.29 8.83
CA GLU A 179 -3.32 4.62 8.92
C GLU A 179 -4.86 4.52 8.99
N GLY A 180 -5.45 5.10 10.03
CA GLY A 180 -6.90 5.09 10.24
C GLY A 180 -7.50 3.74 10.67
N THR A 181 -6.65 2.80 11.11
CA THR A 181 -7.09 1.48 11.59
C THR A 181 -7.12 1.40 13.12
N ASN A 182 -7.22 0.18 13.67
CA ASN A 182 -7.17 -0.08 15.11
C ASN A 182 -5.74 -0.03 15.69
N LEU A 183 -4.72 0.28 14.87
CA LEU A 183 -3.33 0.48 15.28
C LEU A 183 -2.82 1.84 14.81
N SER A 184 -1.98 2.47 15.63
CA SER A 184 -1.29 3.71 15.27
C SER A 184 0.15 3.70 15.75
N PHE A 185 1.05 4.12 14.86
CA PHE A 185 2.49 4.22 15.09
C PHE A 185 2.97 5.67 15.23
N ALA A 186 2.03 6.63 15.33
CA ALA A 186 2.32 8.06 15.35
C ALA A 186 3.21 8.50 16.54
N TYR A 187 3.16 7.74 17.64
CA TYR A 187 3.88 8.03 18.89
C TYR A 187 4.92 6.98 19.25
N LEU A 188 5.27 6.09 18.31
CA LEU A 188 6.34 5.11 18.50
C LEU A 188 7.65 5.88 18.76
N GLU A 189 8.31 5.57 19.87
CA GLU A 189 9.50 6.30 20.33
C GLU A 189 10.76 5.83 19.61
N GLU A 190 11.60 6.79 19.21
CA GLU A 190 12.92 6.51 18.66
C GLU A 190 13.80 5.80 19.70
N GLY A 191 14.60 4.82 19.26
CA GLY A 191 15.40 3.97 20.15
C GLY A 191 14.64 2.83 20.83
N TYR A 192 13.31 2.75 20.63
CA TYR A 192 12.47 1.62 21.04
C TYR A 192 11.57 1.14 19.88
N ASP A 193 11.98 1.39 18.65
CA ASP A 193 11.22 1.13 17.45
C ASP A 193 11.88 0.05 16.57
N PHE A 194 11.54 0.00 15.28
CA PHE A 194 12.11 -0.99 14.37
C PHE A 194 13.65 -0.94 14.29
N SER A 195 14.29 0.18 14.65
CA SER A 195 15.75 0.31 14.60
C SER A 195 16.50 -0.61 15.59
N ILE A 196 15.82 -1.12 16.62
CA ILE A 196 16.43 -2.04 17.59
C ILE A 196 16.22 -3.52 17.24
N LEU A 197 15.55 -3.82 16.13
CA LEU A 197 15.15 -5.17 15.75
C LEU A 197 16.10 -5.77 14.71
N GLU A 198 16.39 -7.06 14.84
CA GLU A 198 16.93 -7.84 13.73
C GLU A 198 15.81 -8.18 12.71
N GLU A 199 16.19 -8.55 11.48
CA GLU A 199 15.24 -8.81 10.38
C GLU A 199 14.15 -9.83 10.75
N SER A 200 14.53 -10.90 11.45
CA SER A 200 13.57 -11.94 11.89
C SER A 200 12.61 -11.44 12.96
N GLU A 201 13.05 -10.51 13.81
CA GLU A 201 12.26 -9.91 14.86
C GLU A 201 11.29 -8.89 14.27
N GLU A 202 11.76 -8.04 13.36
CA GLU A 202 10.93 -7.11 12.59
C GLU A 202 9.77 -7.84 11.90
N LYS A 203 10.06 -8.96 11.22
CA LYS A 203 9.04 -9.80 10.58
C LYS A 203 8.00 -10.32 11.59
N ALA A 204 8.42 -10.71 12.79
CA ALA A 204 7.51 -11.17 13.84
C ALA A 204 6.59 -10.04 14.35
N PHE A 205 7.14 -8.84 14.57
CA PHE A 205 6.35 -7.67 14.94
C PHE A 205 5.33 -7.32 13.85
N ILE A 206 5.74 -7.21 12.60
CA ILE A 206 4.85 -6.87 11.48
C ILE A 206 3.75 -7.91 11.29
N SER A 207 4.08 -9.20 11.36
CA SER A 207 3.08 -10.27 11.29
C SER A 207 2.03 -10.13 12.40
N THR A 208 2.48 -9.81 13.62
CA THR A 208 1.57 -9.60 14.74
C THR A 208 0.69 -8.36 14.55
N PHE A 209 1.22 -7.26 14.01
CA PHE A 209 0.43 -6.06 13.73
C PHE A 209 -0.63 -6.30 12.66
N LYS A 210 -0.31 -7.08 11.61
CA LYS A 210 -1.30 -7.51 10.60
C LYS A 210 -2.43 -8.30 11.26
N MET A 211 -2.09 -9.30 12.07
CA MET A 211 -3.07 -10.11 12.81
C MET A 211 -3.92 -9.26 13.75
N PHE A 212 -3.31 -8.38 14.54
CA PHE A 212 -4.02 -7.48 15.46
C PHE A 212 -5.02 -6.60 14.70
N ASN A 213 -4.64 -6.10 13.52
CA ASN A 213 -5.50 -5.27 12.68
C ASN A 213 -6.72 -6.01 12.10
N GLU A 214 -6.63 -7.32 11.95
CA GLU A 214 -7.75 -8.16 11.49
C GLU A 214 -8.73 -8.52 12.61
N MET A 215 -8.35 -8.29 13.87
CA MET A 215 -9.14 -8.64 15.05
C MET A 215 -9.94 -7.45 15.57
N ASN A 216 -11.17 -7.74 16.04
CA ASN A 216 -11.90 -6.80 16.89
C ASN A 216 -11.38 -6.86 18.34
N TRP A 217 -11.76 -5.88 19.16
CA TRP A 217 -11.28 -5.77 20.53
C TRP A 217 -11.62 -6.97 21.41
N ASP A 218 -12.80 -7.57 21.26
CA ASP A 218 -13.17 -8.75 22.04
C ASP A 218 -12.30 -9.96 21.69
N ALA A 219 -11.91 -10.10 20.43
CA ALA A 219 -10.97 -11.13 20.00
C ALA A 219 -9.55 -10.85 20.51
N ILE A 220 -9.09 -9.59 20.44
CA ILE A 220 -7.78 -9.17 20.96
C ILE A 220 -7.65 -9.50 22.45
N MET A 221 -8.66 -9.15 23.25
CA MET A 221 -8.66 -9.35 24.70
C MET A 221 -8.70 -10.82 25.12
N ARG A 222 -9.21 -11.71 24.25
CA ARG A 222 -9.32 -13.16 24.51
C ARG A 222 -8.24 -13.98 23.80
N SER A 223 -7.34 -13.33 23.06
CA SER A 223 -6.30 -14.03 22.31
C SER A 223 -5.17 -14.47 23.24
N ASP A 224 -5.05 -15.78 23.44
CA ASP A 224 -3.94 -16.37 24.20
C ASP A 224 -2.57 -16.12 23.51
N GLY A 225 -2.59 -15.99 22.18
CA GLY A 225 -1.39 -15.69 21.40
C GLY A 225 -0.88 -14.27 21.63
N LEU A 226 -1.78 -13.28 21.62
CA LEU A 226 -1.42 -11.89 21.91
C LEU A 226 -1.22 -11.66 23.41
N ASP A 227 -1.95 -12.36 24.28
CA ASP A 227 -1.96 -12.16 25.74
C ASP A 227 -2.01 -10.66 26.09
N PHE A 228 -2.99 -9.97 25.50
CA PHE A 228 -3.16 -8.53 25.65
C PHE A 228 -3.60 -8.20 27.08
N LYS A 229 -2.78 -7.44 27.80
CA LYS A 229 -3.05 -7.14 29.21
C LYS A 229 -2.48 -5.81 29.66
N LYS A 230 -2.94 -5.34 30.82
CA LYS A 230 -2.45 -4.11 31.45
C LYS A 230 -0.98 -4.29 31.86
N TYR A 231 -0.17 -3.28 31.59
CA TYR A 231 1.17 -3.16 32.14
C TYR A 231 1.06 -2.66 33.58
N GLN A 232 1.47 -3.47 34.56
CA GLN A 232 1.32 -3.17 35.99
C GLN A 232 2.66 -3.24 36.75
N PRO A 233 3.64 -2.39 36.40
CA PRO A 233 4.95 -2.44 37.01
C PRO A 233 4.99 -1.89 38.43
N ALA A 234 5.98 -2.33 39.21
CA ALA A 234 6.38 -1.60 40.41
C ALA A 234 6.94 -0.21 40.04
N LYS A 235 6.81 0.78 40.93
CA LYS A 235 7.19 2.17 40.65
C LYS A 235 8.63 2.33 40.16
N LYS A 236 9.57 1.55 40.70
CA LYS A 236 11.00 1.59 40.36
C LYS A 236 11.31 0.99 38.97
N ASP A 237 10.44 0.12 38.47
CA ASP A 237 10.61 -0.63 37.22
C ASP A 237 9.64 -0.14 36.12
N ASN A 238 8.88 0.94 36.40
CA ASN A 238 7.88 1.47 35.49
C ASN A 238 8.54 2.27 34.36
N TRP A 239 8.58 1.67 33.19
CA TRP A 239 9.23 2.24 32.00
C TRP A 239 8.60 3.55 31.50
N PHE A 240 7.34 3.81 31.86
CA PHE A 240 6.58 4.99 31.44
C PHE A 240 6.47 6.05 32.55
N LEU A 241 7.06 5.82 33.72
CA LEU A 241 7.09 6.83 34.79
C LEU A 241 7.95 8.03 34.36
N GLY A 242 7.46 9.25 34.58
CA GLY A 242 8.16 10.49 34.18
C GLY A 242 8.12 10.77 32.67
N THR A 243 7.50 9.91 31.87
CA THR A 243 7.23 10.16 30.44
C THR A 243 5.92 10.93 30.26
N PRO A 244 5.67 11.50 29.06
CA PRO A 244 4.36 12.09 28.72
C PRO A 244 3.18 11.12 28.86
N TYR A 245 3.43 9.81 28.90
CA TYR A 245 2.42 8.76 29.01
C TYR A 245 2.16 8.30 30.45
N SER A 246 2.80 8.91 31.44
CA SER A 246 2.69 8.52 32.86
C SER A 246 1.26 8.56 33.42
N SER A 247 0.36 9.33 32.82
CA SER A 247 -1.06 9.40 33.16
C SER A 247 -1.95 8.43 32.38
N LYS A 248 -1.40 7.73 31.38
CA LYS A 248 -2.13 6.79 30.53
C LYS A 248 -2.12 5.39 31.14
N GLN A 249 -3.20 4.64 30.94
CA GLN A 249 -3.20 3.20 31.22
C GLN A 249 -2.44 2.50 30.09
N ILE A 250 -1.24 2.03 30.41
CA ILE A 250 -0.41 1.26 29.47
C ILE A 250 -0.87 -0.20 29.45
N TYR A 251 -0.79 -0.79 28.27
CA TYR A 251 -1.01 -2.20 27.99
C TYR A 251 0.18 -2.75 27.20
N LYS A 252 0.28 -4.08 27.20
CA LYS A 252 1.24 -4.81 26.39
C LYS A 252 0.59 -6.02 25.74
N PHE A 253 1.14 -6.44 24.61
CA PHE A 253 0.82 -7.72 23.97
C PHE A 253 2.10 -8.35 23.40
N ARG A 254 2.02 -9.66 23.17
CA ARG A 254 3.09 -10.48 22.64
C ARG A 254 3.12 -10.41 21.13
N THR A 255 4.32 -10.25 20.57
CA THR A 255 4.58 -10.49 19.14
C THR A 255 5.33 -11.80 18.90
N SER A 256 5.97 -12.34 19.93
CA SER A 256 6.51 -13.70 19.97
C SER A 256 6.52 -14.20 21.41
N GLN A 257 7.11 -15.36 21.69
CA GLN A 257 7.37 -15.72 23.09
C GLN A 257 8.32 -14.74 23.77
N LYS A 258 9.24 -14.11 23.02
CA LYS A 258 10.27 -13.17 23.51
C LYS A 258 9.89 -11.68 23.45
N PHE A 259 9.07 -11.32 22.48
CA PHE A 259 8.91 -9.92 22.09
C PHE A 259 7.59 -9.34 22.55
N ARG A 260 7.61 -8.09 22.99
CA ARG A 260 6.41 -7.37 23.45
C ARG A 260 6.29 -6.02 22.77
N CYS A 261 5.06 -5.62 22.55
CA CYS A 261 4.69 -4.29 22.10
C CYS A 261 3.92 -3.59 23.22
N PHE A 262 4.30 -2.36 23.54
CA PHE A 262 3.67 -1.54 24.57
C PHE A 262 2.96 -0.34 23.96
N GLY A 263 1.88 0.08 24.61
CA GLY A 263 1.07 1.20 24.13
C GLY A 263 -0.13 1.48 25.02
N TYR A 264 -1.01 2.37 24.58
CA TYR A 264 -2.28 2.64 25.24
C TYR A 264 -3.43 2.64 24.23
N ARG A 265 -4.64 2.42 24.72
CA ARG A 265 -5.85 2.45 23.91
C ARG A 265 -6.50 3.83 23.97
N GLU A 266 -6.90 4.36 22.82
CA GLU A 266 -7.72 5.57 22.67
C GLU A 266 -8.87 5.27 21.71
N GLY A 267 -10.10 5.23 22.24
CA GLY A 267 -11.25 4.75 21.47
C GLY A 267 -11.03 3.30 21.00
N ASP A 268 -11.11 3.07 19.70
CA ASP A 268 -10.86 1.76 19.10
C ASP A 268 -9.44 1.57 18.53
N THR A 269 -8.54 2.51 18.80
CA THR A 269 -7.16 2.46 18.30
C THR A 269 -6.19 2.18 19.43
N PHE A 270 -5.25 1.26 19.18
CA PHE A 270 -4.09 1.04 20.02
C PHE A 270 -2.92 1.89 19.52
N ILE A 271 -2.46 2.81 20.36
CA ILE A 271 -1.31 3.68 20.10
C ILE A 271 -0.04 2.97 20.55
N VAL A 272 0.77 2.53 19.58
CA VAL A 272 2.04 1.85 19.80
C VAL A 272 3.11 2.85 20.25
N LEU A 273 3.83 2.51 21.32
CA LEU A 273 4.85 3.37 21.93
C LEU A 273 6.26 2.79 21.90
N ARG A 274 6.44 1.53 22.32
CA ARG A 274 7.76 0.90 22.48
C ARG A 274 7.73 -0.59 22.19
N PHE A 275 8.84 -1.10 21.68
CA PHE A 275 9.12 -2.53 21.52
C PHE A 275 10.09 -3.01 22.60
N GLU A 276 9.93 -4.26 23.00
CA GLU A 276 10.82 -4.95 23.92
C GLU A 276 11.24 -6.28 23.29
N THR A 277 12.54 -6.58 23.36
CA THR A 277 13.13 -7.77 22.73
C THR A 277 13.70 -8.79 23.72
N ASP A 278 13.69 -8.53 25.03
CA ASP A 278 14.40 -9.34 26.04
C ASP A 278 13.66 -9.66 27.34
N HIS A 279 12.36 -9.30 27.47
CA HIS A 279 11.49 -9.46 28.66
C HIS A 279 11.89 -8.72 29.93
N SER A 280 13.02 -8.02 29.94
CA SER A 280 13.53 -7.38 31.14
C SER A 280 12.56 -6.37 31.77
N ILE A 281 11.66 -5.80 30.96
CA ILE A 281 10.64 -4.84 31.37
C ILE A 281 9.30 -5.53 31.65
N SER A 282 8.88 -6.46 30.78
CA SER A 282 7.58 -7.12 30.91
C SER A 282 7.51 -8.16 32.04
N ASP A 283 8.63 -8.66 32.54
CA ASP A 283 8.65 -9.51 33.75
C ASP A 283 8.32 -8.72 35.02
N ASN A 284 8.46 -7.39 34.99
CA ASN A 284 8.19 -6.53 36.13
C ASN A 284 6.72 -6.09 36.25
N GLY A 285 5.86 -6.49 35.30
CA GLY A 285 4.44 -6.13 35.24
C GLY A 285 3.92 -6.24 33.83
#